data_AF-A0A535IRZ5-F1
#
_entry.id   AF-A0A535IRZ5-F1
#
_cell.length_a   1.000
_cell.length_b   1.000
_cell.length_c   1.000
_cell.angle_alpha   90.00
_cell.angle_beta   90.00
_cell.angle_gamma   90.00
#
_symmetry.space_group_name_H-M   'P 1'
#
loop_
_entity.id
_entity.type
_entity.pdbx_description
1 polymer ?
#
loop_
_entity_poly.entity_id
_entity_poly.type
_entity_poly.pdbx_seq_one_letter_code
_entity_poly.pdbx_strand_id
1 'polypeptide(L)'
;MLRSYGRAAQPWVAWLFVACVVVQVFLAGLGVFDSPTSFVTHREFGYLFGWLVFVLLALAIAGRMGRRIIGASALLIVLFILQSVFVAFRTTQPAVAALHPVNGFLIGLVGIVLAREGRRLAAAARGPRATPLATDAPEPAKARA
;
A
#
# COMPACT_ATOMS: atom_id res chain seq x y z
N MET A 1 2.75 21.63 -0.54
CA MET A 1 3.72 20.68 -1.14
C MET A 1 3.75 19.34 -0.39
N LEU A 2 4.18 19.28 0.87
CA LEU A 2 4.27 18.00 1.61
C LEU A 2 2.98 17.15 1.59
N ARG A 3 1.82 17.79 1.75
CA ARG A 3 0.51 17.11 1.69
C ARG A 3 0.19 16.54 0.31
N SER A 4 0.46 17.27 -0.76
CA SER A 4 0.17 16.83 -2.13
C SER A 4 1.10 15.69 -2.53
N TYR A 5 2.38 15.75 -2.14
CA TYR A 5 3.33 14.65 -2.32
C TYR A 5 2.91 13.40 -1.54
N GLY A 6 2.53 13.54 -0.26
CA GLY A 6 2.05 12.43 0.55
C GLY A 6 0.86 11.71 -0.08
N ARG A 7 -0.15 12.46 -0.56
CA ARG A 7 -1.32 11.90 -1.25
C ARG A 7 -0.99 11.24 -2.58
N ALA A 8 -0.03 11.78 -3.32
CA ALA A 8 0.37 11.21 -4.60
C ALA A 8 1.19 9.94 -4.43
N ALA A 9 2.14 9.91 -3.48
CA ALA A 9 3.08 8.82 -3.29
C ALA A 9 2.47 7.61 -2.56
N GLN A 10 1.61 7.84 -1.55
CA GLN A 10 1.05 6.77 -0.71
C GLN A 10 0.44 5.59 -1.50
N PRO A 11 -0.42 5.77 -2.53
CA PRO A 11 -1.02 4.65 -3.23
C PRO A 11 -0.02 3.82 -4.03
N TRP A 12 1.07 4.42 -4.51
CA TRP A 12 2.14 3.70 -5.22
C TRP A 12 2.96 2.86 -4.26
N VAL A 13 3.32 3.42 -3.10
CA VAL A 13 4.00 2.67 -2.03
C VAL A 13 3.12 1.53 -1.53
N ALA A 14 1.80 1.73 -1.46
CA ALA A 14 0.86 0.69 -1.04
C ALA A 14 0.79 -0.46 -2.07
N TRP A 15 0.85 -0.15 -3.36
CA TRP A 15 0.94 -1.19 -4.40
C TRP A 15 2.27 -1.93 -4.39
N LEU A 16 3.38 -1.22 -4.19
CA LEU A 16 4.69 -1.85 -4.01
C LEU A 16 4.66 -2.82 -2.82
N PHE A 17 4.10 -2.38 -1.69
CA PHE A 17 3.90 -3.23 -0.52
C PHE A 17 3.08 -4.49 -0.84
N VAL A 18 1.95 -4.35 -1.55
CA VAL A 18 1.15 -5.52 -1.98
C VAL A 18 1.95 -6.46 -2.88
N ALA A 19 2.74 -5.94 -3.82
CA ALA A 19 3.61 -6.76 -4.66
C ALA A 19 4.64 -7.53 -3.81
N CYS A 20 5.25 -6.89 -2.80
CA CYS A 20 6.13 -7.57 -1.84
C CYS A 20 5.40 -8.67 -1.06
N VAL A 21 4.14 -8.47 -0.66
CA VAL A 21 3.34 -9.51 0.00
C VAL A 21 3.10 -10.71 -0.92
N VAL A 22 2.86 -10.49 -2.21
CA VAL A 22 2.75 -11.61 -3.18
C VAL A 22 4.07 -12.38 -3.27
N VAL A 23 5.20 -11.68 -3.33
CA VAL A 23 6.54 -12.30 -3.30
C VAL A 23 6.75 -13.10 -2.01
N GLN A 24 6.29 -12.61 -0.85
CA GLN A 24 6.39 -13.36 0.41
C GLN A 24 5.66 -14.69 0.35
N VAL A 25 4.44 -14.70 -0.19
CA VAL A 25 3.65 -15.94 -0.32
C VAL A 25 4.38 -16.93 -1.24
N PHE A 26 4.96 -16.45 -2.33
CA PHE A 26 5.78 -17.27 -3.22
C PHE A 26 7.02 -17.84 -2.50
N LEU A 27 7.77 -17.02 -1.76
CA LEU A 27 8.96 -17.48 -1.01
C LEU A 27 8.60 -18.48 0.10
N ALA A 28 7.46 -18.30 0.77
CA ALA A 28 6.94 -19.29 1.71
C ALA A 28 6.59 -20.61 0.99
N GLY A 29 5.98 -20.52 -0.20
CA GLY A 29 5.71 -21.67 -1.06
C GLY A 29 7.00 -22.42 -1.45
N LEU A 30 8.06 -21.72 -1.84
CA LEU A 30 9.37 -22.33 -2.07
C LEU A 30 9.94 -23.00 -0.81
N GLY A 31 9.71 -22.41 0.36
CA GLY A 31 10.03 -23.04 1.65
C GLY A 31 9.37 -24.40 1.84
N VAL A 32 8.13 -24.53 1.37
CA VAL A 32 7.33 -25.77 1.46
C VAL A 32 7.73 -26.79 0.39
N PHE A 33 7.89 -26.35 -0.86
CA PHE A 33 7.95 -27.26 -2.02
C PHE A 33 9.35 -27.47 -2.60
N ASP A 34 10.29 -26.57 -2.35
CA ASP A 34 11.64 -26.61 -2.94
C ASP A 34 12.70 -26.87 -1.86
N SER A 35 12.89 -25.93 -0.93
CA SER A 35 13.90 -26.05 0.12
C SER A 35 13.55 -25.24 1.37
N PRO A 36 13.74 -25.78 2.59
CA PRO A 36 13.58 -25.04 3.84
C PRO A 36 14.44 -23.77 3.94
N THR A 37 15.54 -23.67 3.18
CA THR A 37 16.36 -22.45 3.13
C THR A 37 15.58 -21.24 2.60
N SER A 38 14.58 -21.46 1.74
CA SER A 38 13.69 -20.41 1.24
C SER A 38 12.84 -19.77 2.34
N PHE A 39 12.60 -20.44 3.48
CA PHE A 39 11.99 -19.79 4.65
C PHE A 39 12.89 -18.74 5.29
N VAL A 40 14.22 -18.89 5.18
CA VAL A 40 15.16 -17.84 5.62
C VAL A 40 15.03 -16.65 4.69
N THR A 41 15.02 -16.86 3.36
CA THR A 41 14.82 -15.80 2.38
C THR A 41 13.48 -15.09 2.55
N HIS A 42 12.39 -15.83 2.77
CA HIS A 42 11.08 -15.29 3.13
C HIS A 42 11.14 -14.39 4.38
N ARG A 43 11.85 -14.83 5.43
CA ARG A 43 11.99 -14.04 6.65
C ARG A 43 12.77 -12.75 6.41
N GLU A 44 13.96 -12.84 5.82
CA GLU A 44 14.83 -11.68 5.59
C GLU A 44 14.19 -10.67 4.63
N PHE A 45 13.54 -11.15 3.57
CA PHE A 45 12.77 -10.29 2.68
C PHE A 45 11.62 -9.61 3.44
N GLY A 46 10.91 -10.35 4.29
CA GLY A 46 9.90 -9.82 5.22
C GLY A 46 10.40 -8.66 6.07
N TYR A 47 11.58 -8.81 6.69
CA TYR A 47 12.20 -7.74 7.48
C TYR A 47 12.59 -6.54 6.64
N LEU A 48 13.07 -6.76 5.41
CA LEU A 48 13.45 -5.69 4.49
C LEU A 48 12.25 -4.83 4.08
N PHE A 49 11.19 -5.42 3.49
CA PHE A 49 10.06 -4.60 3.03
C PHE A 49 9.09 -4.23 4.16
N GLY A 50 9.22 -4.83 5.35
CA GLY A 50 8.47 -4.43 6.54
C GLY A 50 8.59 -2.94 6.84
N TRP A 51 9.71 -2.30 6.50
CA TRP A 51 9.87 -0.84 6.64
C TRP A 51 8.83 -0.02 5.88
N LEU A 52 8.23 -0.57 4.82
CA LEU A 52 7.19 0.10 4.04
C LEU A 52 5.93 0.39 4.87
N VAL A 53 5.61 -0.38 5.92
CA VAL A 53 4.42 -0.08 6.75
C VAL A 53 4.56 1.25 7.49
N PHE A 54 5.78 1.60 7.91
CA PHE A 54 6.07 2.89 8.53
C PHE A 54 6.03 4.02 7.50
N VAL A 55 6.56 3.80 6.30
CA VAL A 55 6.48 4.75 5.19
C VAL A 55 5.02 5.03 4.83
N LEU A 56 4.17 4.00 4.76
CA LEU A 56 2.73 4.13 4.49
C LEU A 56 2.02 4.98 5.56
N LEU A 57 2.35 4.76 6.83
CA LEU A 57 1.79 5.58 7.92
C LEU A 57 2.27 7.03 7.84
N ALA A 58 3.58 7.24 7.64
CA ALA A 58 4.17 8.57 7.53
C ALA A 58 3.56 9.36 6.36
N LEU A 59 3.40 8.73 5.18
CA LEU A 59 2.76 9.35 4.01
C LEU A 59 1.28 9.64 4.26
N ALA A 60 0.55 8.75 4.94
CA ALA A 60 -0.86 8.98 5.28
C ALA A 60 -1.05 10.18 6.23
N ILE A 61 -0.16 10.33 7.22
CA ILE A 61 -0.13 11.45 8.16
C ILE A 61 0.27 12.74 7.44
N ALA A 62 1.39 12.72 6.70
CA ALA A 62 1.89 13.87 5.94
C ALA A 62 0.88 14.35 4.88
N GLY A 63 0.21 13.40 4.22
CA GLY A 63 -0.86 13.63 3.25
C GLY A 63 -2.20 14.04 3.86
N ARG A 64 -2.35 13.96 5.19
CA ARG A 64 -3.61 14.16 5.93
C ARG A 64 -4.77 13.44 5.24
N MET A 65 -4.61 12.13 5.08
CA MET A 65 -5.49 11.27 4.27
C MET A 65 -6.75 10.78 5.01
N GLY A 66 -7.05 11.38 6.16
CA GLY A 66 -8.20 11.03 7.00
C GLY A 66 -7.94 9.86 7.94
N ARG A 67 -8.77 9.77 8.99
CA ARG A 67 -8.61 8.78 10.08
C ARG A 67 -8.64 7.34 9.59
N ARG A 68 -9.42 7.05 8.54
CA ARG A 68 -9.55 5.70 7.98
C ARG A 68 -8.24 5.19 7.37
N ILE A 69 -7.58 5.99 6.53
CA ILE A 69 -6.31 5.61 5.88
C ILE A 69 -5.19 5.58 6.91
N ILE A 70 -5.12 6.56 7.82
CA ILE A 70 -4.13 6.56 8.91
C ILE A 70 -4.31 5.33 9.81
N GLY A 71 -5.54 5.03 10.22
CA GLY A 71 -5.86 3.87 11.05
C GLY A 71 -5.54 2.54 10.36
N ALA A 72 -5.84 2.41 9.08
CA ALA A 72 -5.47 1.22 8.31
C ALA A 72 -3.95 1.07 8.14
N SER A 73 -3.19 2.17 7.94
CA SER A 73 -1.73 2.12 7.92
C SER A 73 -1.14 1.72 9.28
N ALA A 74 -1.71 2.23 10.39
CA ALA A 74 -1.31 1.82 11.73
C ALA A 74 -1.66 0.35 12.00
N LEU A 75 -2.82 -0.11 11.55
CA LEU A 75 -3.22 -1.52 11.62
C LEU A 75 -2.20 -2.41 10.90
N LEU A 76 -1.69 -2.03 9.74
CA LEU A 76 -0.66 -2.81 9.05
C LEU A 76 0.59 -3.02 9.92
N ILE A 77 1.00 -2.04 10.72
CA ILE A 77 2.14 -2.19 11.65
C ILE A 77 1.83 -3.28 12.69
N VAL A 78 0.64 -3.22 13.29
CA VAL A 78 0.22 -4.22 14.28
C VAL A 78 0.16 -5.61 13.66
N LEU A 79 -0.44 -5.75 12.47
CA LEU A 79 -0.51 -7.03 11.77
C LEU A 79 0.89 -7.55 11.40
N PHE A 80 1.82 -6.68 11.02
CA PHE A 80 3.20 -7.08 10.72
C PHE A 80 3.94 -7.58 11.96
N ILE A 81 3.77 -6.93 13.12
CA ILE A 81 4.33 -7.41 14.39
C ILE A 81 3.76 -8.80 14.73
N LEU A 82 2.46 -8.99 14.53
CA LEU A 82 1.80 -10.28 14.79
C LEU A 82 2.36 -11.43 13.93
N GLN A 83 2.93 -11.15 12.74
CA GLN A 83 3.59 -12.19 11.93
C GLN A 83 4.71 -12.89 12.71
N SER A 84 5.59 -12.12 13.37
CA SER A 84 6.68 -12.65 14.19
C SER A 84 6.16 -13.28 15.48
N VAL A 85 5.14 -12.70 16.09
CA VAL A 85 4.51 -13.24 17.30
C VAL A 85 3.95 -14.64 17.04
N PHE A 86 3.18 -14.85 15.97
CA PHE A 86 2.64 -16.17 15.65
C PHE A 86 3.74 -17.21 15.41
N VAL A 87 4.81 -16.85 14.71
CA VAL A 87 5.95 -17.75 14.47
C VAL A 87 6.67 -18.13 15.77
N ALA A 88 6.71 -17.25 16.77
CA ALA A 88 7.32 -17.55 18.07
C ALA A 88 6.64 -18.73 18.80
N PHE A 89 5.36 -18.98 18.52
CA PHE A 89 4.58 -20.07 19.10
C PHE A 89 4.70 -21.41 18.35
N ARG A 90 5.51 -21.50 17.30
CA ARG A 90 5.54 -22.68 16.40
C ARG A 90 5.86 -24.02 17.08
N THR A 91 6.59 -24.01 18.20
CA THR A 91 6.95 -25.24 18.96
C THR A 91 6.04 -25.50 20.15
N THR A 92 5.37 -24.48 20.71
CA THR A 92 4.58 -24.59 21.94
C THR A 92 3.08 -24.61 21.68
N GLN A 93 2.60 -23.84 20.69
CA GLN A 93 1.19 -23.75 20.30
C GLN A 93 1.04 -23.69 18.77
N PRO A 94 1.24 -24.81 18.04
CA PRO A 94 1.21 -24.84 16.58
C PRO A 94 -0.09 -24.32 15.96
N ALA A 95 -1.24 -24.56 16.61
CA ALA A 95 -2.53 -24.04 16.19
C ALA A 95 -2.58 -22.50 16.21
N VAL A 96 -1.92 -21.86 17.18
CA VAL A 96 -1.77 -20.39 17.23
C VAL A 96 -0.79 -19.92 16.17
N ALA A 97 0.31 -20.64 15.96
CA ALA A 97 1.26 -20.33 14.90
C ALA A 97 0.64 -20.40 13.49
N ALA A 98 -0.36 -21.27 13.28
CA ALA A 98 -1.13 -21.35 12.04
C ALA A 98 -1.93 -20.08 11.71
N LEU A 99 -2.06 -19.12 12.63
CA LEU A 99 -2.60 -17.80 12.34
C LEU A 99 -1.63 -16.93 11.51
N HIS A 100 -0.35 -17.28 11.43
CA HIS A 100 0.65 -16.57 10.62
C HIS A 100 0.21 -16.40 9.15
N PRO A 101 -0.08 -17.47 8.38
CA PRO A 101 -0.55 -17.33 6.99
C PRO A 101 -1.91 -16.63 6.89
N VAL A 102 -2.83 -16.86 7.83
CA VAL A 102 -4.16 -16.18 7.86
C VAL A 102 -3.99 -14.67 8.01
N ASN A 103 -3.13 -14.25 8.93
CA ASN A 103 -2.76 -12.84 9.11
C ASN A 103 -2.02 -12.28 7.88
N GLY A 104 -1.25 -13.11 7.16
CA GLY A 104 -0.61 -12.73 5.90
C GLY A 104 -1.63 -12.34 4.82
N PHE A 105 -2.72 -13.11 4.70
CA PHE A 105 -3.85 -12.73 3.82
C PHE A 105 -4.49 -11.42 4.25
N LEU A 106 -4.72 -11.23 5.55
CA LEU A 106 -5.31 -9.99 6.06
C LEU A 106 -4.42 -8.77 5.76
N ILE A 107 -3.10 -8.89 5.92
CA ILE A 107 -2.13 -7.86 5.54
C ILE A 107 -2.27 -7.50 4.04
N GLY A 108 -2.34 -8.50 3.17
CA GLY A 108 -2.54 -8.30 1.74
C GLY A 108 -3.85 -7.57 1.43
N LEU A 109 -4.96 -7.98 2.04
CA LEU A 109 -6.27 -7.35 1.87
C LEU A 109 -6.28 -5.89 2.34
N VAL A 110 -5.74 -5.60 3.53
CA VAL A 110 -5.62 -4.23 4.05
C VAL A 110 -4.73 -3.38 3.14
N GLY A 111 -3.62 -3.94 2.64
CA GLY A 111 -2.75 -3.29 1.66
C GLY A 111 -3.47 -2.91 0.37
N ILE A 112 -4.28 -3.82 -0.18
CA ILE A 112 -5.10 -3.56 -1.39
C ILE A 112 -6.13 -2.46 -1.12
N VAL A 113 -6.81 -2.49 0.03
CA VAL A 113 -7.77 -1.45 0.44
C VAL A 113 -7.06 -0.09 0.54
N LEU A 114 -5.92 -0.02 1.23
CA LEU A 114 -5.12 1.20 1.33
C LEU A 114 -4.70 1.74 -0.04
N ALA A 115 -4.22 0.87 -0.94
CA ALA A 115 -3.82 1.29 -2.28
C ALA A 115 -5.01 1.87 -3.06
N ARG A 116 -6.17 1.20 -3.02
CA ARG A 116 -7.39 1.63 -3.72
C ARG A 116 -7.93 2.95 -3.18
N GLU A 117 -8.07 3.06 -1.86
CA GLU A 117 -8.57 4.28 -1.20
C GLU A 117 -7.61 5.46 -1.38
N GLY A 118 -6.29 5.23 -1.30
CA GLY A 118 -5.28 6.25 -1.59
C GLY A 118 -5.38 6.79 -3.01
N ARG A 119 -5.61 5.92 -4.01
CA ARG A 119 -5.81 6.35 -5.40
C ARG A 119 -7.08 7.16 -5.58
N ARG A 120 -8.18 6.74 -4.96
CA ARG A 120 -9.47 7.48 -4.99
C ARG A 120 -9.29 8.89 -4.44
N LEU A 121 -8.62 9.02 -3.29
CA LEU A 121 -8.32 10.32 -2.68
C LEU A 121 -7.43 11.19 -3.57
N ALA A 122 -6.38 10.61 -4.15
CA ALA A 122 -5.47 11.31 -5.04
C ALA A 122 -6.15 11.77 -6.35
N ALA A 123 -7.06 10.96 -6.90
CA ALA A 123 -7.83 11.31 -8.09
C ALA A 123 -8.84 12.44 -7.80
N ALA A 124 -9.57 12.37 -6.68
CA ALA A 124 -10.49 13.42 -6.27
C ALA A 124 -9.78 14.77 -6.06
N ALA A 125 -8.54 14.76 -5.58
CA ALA A 125 -7.72 15.96 -5.42
C ALA A 125 -7.21 16.56 -6.74
N ARG A 126 -7.26 15.81 -7.86
CA ARG A 126 -6.81 16.30 -9.18
C ARG A 126 -7.89 17.03 -9.96
N GLY A 127 -9.18 16.76 -9.73
CA GLY A 127 -10.33 17.46 -10.33
C GLY A 127 -10.36 17.51 -11.88
N PRO A 128 -11.47 17.92 -12.52
CA PRO A 128 -11.43 18.23 -13.94
C PRO A 128 -10.46 19.40 -14.15
N ARG A 129 -9.36 19.14 -14.87
CA ARG A 129 -8.49 20.21 -15.35
C ARG A 129 -9.40 21.15 -16.15
N ALA A 130 -9.57 22.39 -15.72
CA ALA A 130 -10.34 23.37 -16.48
C ALA A 130 -9.76 23.36 -17.90
N THR A 131 -10.54 22.87 -18.87
CA THR A 131 -10.25 23.07 -20.28
C THR A 131 -10.02 24.58 -20.43
N PRO A 132 -8.86 25.04 -20.91
CA PRO A 132 -8.71 26.44 -21.24
C PRO A 132 -9.86 26.76 -22.19
N LEU A 133 -10.80 27.60 -21.76
CA LEU A 133 -11.84 28.13 -22.64
C LEU A 133 -11.08 28.75 -23.81
N ALA A 134 -11.24 28.17 -24.99
CA ALA A 134 -10.75 28.72 -26.25
C ALA A 134 -11.38 30.11 -26.41
N THR A 135 -10.73 31.10 -25.83
CA THR A 135 -11.06 32.51 -25.95
C THR A 135 -10.01 33.08 -26.88
N ASP A 136 -10.14 32.70 -28.15
CA ASP A 136 -9.48 33.36 -29.29
C ASP A 136 -10.17 32.83 -30.57
N ALA A 137 -11.45 33.18 -30.71
CA ALA A 137 -12.05 33.25 -32.04
C ALA A 137 -12.03 34.73 -32.45
N PRO A 138 -11.21 35.13 -33.45
CA PRO A 138 -11.25 36.48 -33.97
C PRO A 138 -12.63 36.80 -34.57
N GLU A 139 -13.12 37.99 -34.25
CA GLU A 139 -14.39 38.58 -34.69
C GLU A 139 -14.52 38.57 -36.23
N PRO A 140 -15.69 38.20 -36.81
CA PRO A 140 -15.87 38.23 -38.25
C PRO A 140 -15.79 39.66 -38.79
N ALA A 141 -14.87 39.89 -39.73
CA ALA A 141 -14.67 41.17 -40.39
C ALA A 141 -15.97 41.66 -41.03
N LYS A 142 -16.41 42.87 -40.63
CA LYS A 142 -17.52 43.57 -41.25
C LYS A 142 -17.20 43.81 -42.73
N ALA A 143 -17.95 43.17 -43.63
CA ALA A 143 -17.90 43.44 -45.05
C ALA A 143 -18.34 44.90 -45.30
N ARG A 144 -17.47 45.67 -45.95
CA ARG A 144 -17.83 46.94 -46.58
C ARG A 144 -18.12 46.65 -48.05
N ALA A 145 -19.36 46.84 -48.48
CA ALA A 145 -19.77 47.21 -49.83
C ALA A 145 -21.14 47.90 -49.72
#